data_AF-A0A9P6V9J2-F1
#
_entry.id   AF-A0A9P6V9J2-F1
#
_cell.length_a   1.000
_cell.length_b   1.000
_cell.length_c   1.000
_cell.angle_alpha   90.00
_cell.angle_beta   90.00
_cell.angle_gamma   90.00
#
_symmetry.space_group_name_H-M   'P 1'
#
loop_
_entity.id
_entity.type
_entity.pdbx_description
1 polymer ?
#
loop_
_entity_poly.entity_id
_entity_poly.type
_entity_poly.pdbx_seq_one_letter_code
_entity_poly.pdbx_strand_id
1 'polypeptide(L)'
;MAIVMGSMQITNRLDLEDTKTKQIILAAYVTAQAVVIGVSFLIQRRITAKKDTTVLKYLDQPKPMSGEQPKLVTTTNMDYDLEQNAQAQKQALIGLALMVFLHFQFGVIRPLIVQSILPI
;
A
#
# COMPACT_ATOMS: atom_id res chain seq x y z
N MET A 1 1.43 11.20 -15.10
CA MET A 1 2.22 12.41 -15.39
C MET A 1 1.61 13.69 -14.82
N ALA A 2 0.36 14.07 -15.14
CA ALA A 2 -0.25 15.30 -14.60
C ALA A 2 -0.41 15.31 -13.06
N ILE A 3 -0.78 14.16 -12.46
CA ILE A 3 -0.89 14.00 -11.01
C ILE A 3 0.49 14.15 -10.32
N VAL A 4 1.54 13.62 -10.96
CA VAL A 4 2.94 13.67 -10.49
C VAL A 4 3.49 15.10 -10.54
N MET A 5 3.19 15.85 -11.61
CA MET A 5 3.60 17.25 -11.73
C MET A 5 2.83 18.17 -10.77
N GLY A 6 1.54 17.91 -10.57
CA GLY A 6 0.71 18.64 -9.61
C GLY A 6 1.15 18.42 -8.16
N SER A 7 1.50 17.18 -7.79
CA SER A 7 2.00 16.87 -6.45
C SER A 7 3.35 17.52 -6.15
N MET A 8 4.24 17.66 -7.14
CA MET A 8 5.52 18.38 -6.98
C MET A 8 5.35 19.89 -6.74
N GLN A 9 4.38 20.54 -7.41
CA GLN A 9 4.13 21.98 -7.19
C GLN A 9 3.55 22.25 -5.79
N ILE A 10 2.67 21.39 -5.31
CA ILE A 10 2.13 21.45 -3.94
C ILE A 10 3.28 21.24 -2.94
N THR A 11 4.16 20.27 -3.19
CA THR A 11 5.33 19.96 -2.35
C THR A 11 6.34 21.11 -2.27
N ASN A 12 6.53 21.89 -3.34
CA ASN A 12 7.41 23.08 -3.33
C ASN A 12 6.79 24.32 -2.68
N ARG A 13 5.45 24.37 -2.53
CA ARG A 13 4.71 25.48 -1.90
C ARG A 13 4.47 25.25 -0.41
N LEU A 14 4.57 24.00 0.05
CA LEU A 14 4.56 23.63 1.45
C LEU A 14 5.98 23.73 1.99
N ASP A 15 6.19 24.56 3.01
CA ASP A 15 7.47 24.63 3.72
C ASP A 15 7.67 23.32 4.48
N LEU A 16 8.32 22.34 3.84
CA LEU A 16 8.55 20.99 4.37
C LEU A 16 9.50 21.00 5.58
N GLU A 17 10.03 22.15 5.96
CA GLU A 17 10.89 22.35 7.13
C GLU A 17 10.09 22.75 8.38
N ASP A 18 8.87 23.30 8.22
CA ASP A 18 8.02 23.67 9.35
C ASP A 18 7.37 22.42 10.00
N THR A 19 7.50 22.32 11.32
CA THR A 19 7.07 21.16 12.11
C THR A 19 5.56 20.92 11.98
N LYS A 20 4.76 21.98 11.85
CA LYS A 20 3.30 21.87 11.68
C LYS A 20 2.93 21.22 10.35
N THR A 21 3.59 21.62 9.26
CA THR A 21 3.40 21.03 7.94
C THR A 21 3.71 19.53 7.94
N LYS A 22 4.81 19.13 8.59
CA LYS A 22 5.19 17.72 8.73
C LYS A 22 4.13 16.88 9.46
N GLN A 23 3.58 17.41 10.55
CA GLN A 23 2.52 16.74 11.31
C GLN A 23 1.21 16.63 10.55
N ILE A 24 0.82 17.66 9.78
CA ILE A 24 -0.38 17.62 8.94
C ILE A 24 -0.25 16.57 7.83
N ILE A 25 0.91 16.51 7.16
CA ILE A 25 1.18 15.51 6.12
C ILE A 25 1.14 14.09 6.72
N LEU A 26 1.74 13.91 7.91
CA LEU A 26 1.68 12.63 8.61
C LEU A 26 0.25 12.26 9.00
N ALA A 27 -0.52 13.19 9.56
CA ALA A 27 -1.92 12.96 9.90
C ALA A 27 -2.76 12.60 8.66
N ALA A 28 -2.55 13.28 7.53
CA ALA A 28 -3.21 12.97 6.27
C ALA A 28 -2.87 11.57 5.75
N TYR A 29 -1.58 11.19 5.80
CA TYR A 29 -1.14 9.86 5.38
C TYR A 29 -1.68 8.75 6.29
N VAL A 30 -1.60 8.92 7.61
CA VAL A 30 -2.16 7.98 8.59
C VAL A 30 -3.68 7.82 8.39
N THR A 31 -4.38 8.92 8.13
CA THR A 31 -5.83 8.89 7.85
C THR A 31 -6.12 8.13 6.55
N ALA A 32 -5.39 8.40 5.48
CA ALA A 32 -5.53 7.67 4.23
C ALA A 32 -5.26 6.17 4.41
N GLN A 33 -4.23 5.82 5.17
CA GLN A 33 -3.89 4.43 5.44
C GLN A 33 -4.95 3.72 6.31
N ALA A 34 -5.54 4.43 7.28
CA ALA A 34 -6.66 3.94 8.07
C ALA A 34 -7.90 3.68 7.20
N VAL A 35 -8.17 4.55 6.22
CA VAL A 35 -9.25 4.33 5.24
C VAL A 35 -8.98 3.07 4.40
N VAL A 36 -7.76 2.89 3.90
CA VAL A 36 -7.38 1.68 3.13
C VAL A 36 -7.59 0.42 3.97
N ILE A 37 -7.12 0.41 5.21
CA ILE A 37 -7.30 -0.73 6.12
C ILE A 37 -8.79 -0.98 6.39
N GLY A 38 -9.57 0.08 6.61
CA GLY A 38 -11.02 -0.01 6.81
C GLY A 38 -11.74 -0.62 5.61
N VAL A 39 -11.38 -0.21 4.39
CA VAL A 39 -11.91 -0.77 3.14
C VAL A 39 -11.48 -2.23 2.98
N SER A 40 -10.21 -2.57 3.21
CA SER A 40 -9.73 -3.96 3.17
C SER A 40 -10.46 -4.87 4.16
N PHE A 41 -10.87 -4.35 5.32
CA PHE A 41 -11.67 -5.12 6.28
C PHE A 41 -13.11 -5.34 5.81
N LEU A 42 -13.72 -4.34 5.15
CA LEU A 42 -15.04 -4.51 4.51
C LEU A 42 -14.97 -5.53 3.36
N ILE A 43 -13.92 -5.48 2.55
CA ILE A 43 -13.68 -6.45 1.47
C ILE A 43 -13.54 -7.86 2.05
N GLN A 44 -12.72 -8.03 3.10
CA GLN A 44 -12.56 -9.32 3.78
C GLN A 44 -13.91 -9.88 4.24
N ARG A 45 -14.75 -9.06 4.88
CA ARG A 45 -16.09 -9.47 5.30
C ARG A 45 -16.98 -9.88 4.13
N ARG A 46 -16.91 -9.19 2.99
CA ARG A 46 -17.67 -9.55 1.79
C ARG A 46 -17.19 -10.86 1.17
N ILE A 47 -15.87 -11.09 1.12
CA ILE A 47 -15.28 -12.34 0.60
C ILE A 47 -15.74 -13.53 1.46
N THR A 48 -15.59 -13.42 2.79
CA THR A 48 -16.00 -14.47 3.73
C THR A 48 -17.52 -14.67 3.77
N ALA A 49 -18.32 -13.65 3.46
CA ALA A 49 -19.78 -13.78 3.33
C ALA A 49 -20.18 -14.47 2.02
N LYS A 50 -19.45 -14.23 0.92
CA LYS A 50 -19.74 -14.84 -0.39
C LYS A 50 -19.37 -16.32 -0.44
N LYS A 51 -18.32 -16.75 0.28
CA LYS A 51 -17.82 -18.15 0.34
C LYS A 51 -17.76 -18.84 -1.03
N ASP A 52 -17.14 -18.16 -1.98
CA ASP A 52 -17.01 -18.67 -3.35
C ASP A 52 -15.88 -19.71 -3.43
N THR A 53 -16.24 -20.99 -3.39
CA THR A 53 -15.27 -22.11 -3.43
C THR A 53 -14.96 -22.59 -4.84
N THR A 54 -15.28 -21.80 -5.86
CA THR A 54 -14.98 -22.16 -7.24
C THR A 54 -13.46 -22.28 -7.44
N VAL A 55 -13.02 -23.37 -8.07
CA VAL A 55 -11.61 -23.67 -8.26
C VAL A 55 -11.00 -22.71 -9.28
N LEU A 56 -9.99 -21.96 -8.87
CA LEU A 56 -9.20 -21.06 -9.68
C LEU A 56 -7.81 -21.67 -9.91
N LYS A 57 -7.45 -21.87 -11.18
CA LYS A 57 -6.11 -22.27 -11.58
C LYS A 57 -5.43 -21.08 -12.23
N TYR A 58 -4.41 -20.54 -11.57
CA TYR A 58 -3.61 -19.47 -12.12
C TYR A 58 -2.13 -19.87 -12.15
N LEU A 59 -1.41 -19.33 -13.13
CA LEU A 59 0.04 -19.42 -13.17
C LEU A 59 0.56 -18.32 -12.26
N ASP A 60 1.17 -18.70 -11.15
CA ASP A 60 1.77 -17.73 -10.25
C ASP A 60 2.96 -17.09 -10.97
N GLN A 61 2.93 -15.76 -11.16
CA GLN A 61 4.08 -15.05 -11.71
C GLN A 61 5.12 -14.99 -10.58
N PRO A 62 6.26 -15.68 -10.71
CA PRO A 62 7.24 -15.76 -9.64
C PRO A 62 7.65 -14.34 -9.24
N LYS A 63 7.82 -14.12 -7.93
CA LYS A 63 8.32 -12.84 -7.40
C LYS A 63 9.55 -12.44 -8.23
N PRO A 64 9.65 -11.19 -8.69
CA PRO A 64 10.71 -10.75 -9.61
C PRO A 64 12.13 -10.97 -9.08
N MET A 65 12.29 -11.32 -7.81
CA MET A 65 13.56 -11.57 -7.13
C MET A 65 13.89 -13.06 -6.91
N SER A 66 13.00 -14.00 -7.26
CA SER A 66 13.11 -15.39 -6.80
C SER A 66 13.54 -16.42 -7.85
N GLY A 67 13.59 -16.08 -9.15
CA GLY A 67 14.07 -17.00 -10.19
C GLY A 67 13.33 -18.36 -10.30
N GLU A 68 12.22 -18.55 -9.58
CA GLU A 68 11.47 -19.80 -9.55
C GLU A 68 10.59 -19.95 -10.80
N GLN A 69 10.44 -21.19 -11.30
CA GLN A 69 9.54 -21.50 -12.40
C GLN A 69 8.07 -21.28 -11.99
N PRO A 70 7.20 -20.77 -12.89
CA PRO A 70 5.80 -20.50 -12.58
C PRO A 70 5.10 -21.80 -12.15
N LYS A 71 4.66 -21.86 -10.89
CA LYS A 71 3.91 -22.99 -10.36
C LYS A 71 2.43 -22.80 -10.67
N LEU A 72 1.78 -23.89 -11.11
CA LEU A 72 0.33 -23.95 -11.23
C LEU A 72 -0.26 -24.01 -9.83
N VAL A 73 -0.75 -22.87 -9.33
CA VAL A 73 -1.46 -22.81 -8.05
C VAL A 73 -2.92 -23.11 -8.33
N THR A 74 -3.41 -24.18 -7.72
CA THR A 74 -4.85 -24.49 -7.67
C THR A 74 -5.36 -24.00 -6.33
N THR A 75 -6.11 -22.90 -6.36
CA THR A 75 -6.72 -22.30 -5.16
C THR A 75 -8.23 -22.16 -5.37
N THR A 76 -8.96 -21.70 -4.36
CA THR A 76 -10.35 -21.27 -4.53
C THR A 76 -10.42 -19.76 -4.73
N ASN A 77 -11.46 -19.25 -5.39
CA ASN A 77 -11.67 -17.80 -5.53
C ASN A 77 -11.63 -17.08 -4.17
N MET A 78 -12.25 -17.67 -3.15
CA MET A 78 -12.23 -17.13 -1.79
C MET A 78 -10.80 -17.06 -1.22
N ASP A 79 -10.02 -18.12 -1.32
CA ASP A 79 -8.66 -18.15 -0.77
C ASP A 79 -7.73 -17.19 -1.51
N TYR A 80 -7.86 -17.08 -2.84
CA TYR A 80 -7.15 -16.11 -3.66
C TYR A 80 -7.46 -14.66 -3.24
N ASP A 81 -8.74 -14.31 -3.13
CA ASP A 81 -9.16 -12.95 -2.76
C ASP A 81 -8.73 -12.60 -1.33
N LEU A 82 -8.76 -13.57 -0.40
CA LEU A 82 -8.25 -13.40 0.95
C LEU A 82 -6.74 -13.18 0.99
N GLU A 83 -5.98 -13.94 0.21
CA GLU A 83 -4.52 -13.81 0.13
C GLU A 83 -4.11 -12.45 -0.46
N GLN A 84 -4.75 -12.03 -1.55
CA GLN A 84 -4.51 -10.72 -2.16
C GLN A 84 -4.85 -9.57 -1.22
N ASN A 85 -5.99 -9.65 -0.52
CA ASN A 85 -6.36 -8.65 0.48
C ASN A 85 -5.37 -8.63 1.67
N ALA A 86 -4.89 -9.78 2.12
CA ALA A 86 -3.87 -9.87 3.17
C ALA A 86 -2.53 -9.29 2.72
N GLN A 87 -2.14 -9.49 1.46
CA GLN A 87 -0.92 -8.89 0.89
C GLN A 87 -1.03 -7.36 0.82
N ALA A 88 -2.18 -6.84 0.36
CA ALA A 88 -2.44 -5.41 0.34
C ALA A 88 -2.41 -4.79 1.76
N GLN A 89 -3.02 -5.47 2.74
CA GLN A 89 -2.96 -5.05 4.15
C GLN A 89 -1.54 -5.04 4.71
N LYS A 90 -0.72 -6.05 4.39
CA LYS A 90 0.69 -6.09 4.81
C LYS A 90 1.49 -4.93 4.19
N GLN A 91 1.33 -4.66 2.90
CA GLN A 91 2.01 -3.55 2.23
C GLN A 91 1.61 -2.20 2.85
N ALA A 92 0.32 -2.00 3.10
CA ALA A 92 -0.24 -0.85 3.81
C ALA A 92 0.41 -0.64 5.19
N LEU A 93 0.51 -1.70 6.00
CA LEU A 93 1.10 -1.62 7.33
C LEU A 93 2.61 -1.37 7.31
N ILE A 94 3.33 -2.01 6.37
CA ILE A 94 4.77 -1.79 6.18
C ILE A 94 5.01 -0.33 5.76
N GLY A 95 4.21 0.21 4.85
CA GLY A 95 4.27 1.62 4.43
C GLY A 95 4.04 2.58 5.59
N LEU A 96 3.02 2.34 6.42
CA LEU A 96 2.76 3.12 7.64
C LEU A 96 3.94 3.08 8.61
N ALA A 97 4.45 1.88 8.89
CA ALA A 97 5.53 1.68 9.83
C ALA A 97 6.81 2.38 9.36
N LEU A 98 7.15 2.25 8.07
CA LEU A 98 8.29 2.96 7.47
C LEU A 98 8.11 4.47 7.55
N MET A 99 6.92 4.98 7.25
CA MET A 99 6.63 6.42 7.25
C MET A 99 6.71 7.02 8.65
N VAL A 100 6.11 6.37 9.65
CA VAL A 100 6.18 6.75 11.05
C VAL A 100 7.63 6.68 11.55
N PHE A 101 8.32 5.56 11.29
CA PHE A 101 9.70 5.38 11.73
C PHE A 101 10.64 6.44 11.13
N LEU A 102 10.55 6.70 9.83
CA LEU A 102 11.39 7.70 9.17
C LEU A 102 11.06 9.13 9.60
N HIS A 103 9.78 9.43 9.90
CA HIS A 103 9.40 10.72 10.47
C HIS A 103 10.00 10.94 11.86
N PHE A 104 9.87 9.96 12.76
CA PHE A 104 10.39 10.06 14.12
C PHE A 104 11.92 10.03 14.18
N GLN A 105 12.57 9.22 13.34
CA GLN A 105 14.01 8.99 13.42
C GLN A 105 14.85 10.01 12.64
N PHE A 106 14.40 10.44 11.45
CA PHE A 106 15.24 11.26 10.57
C PHE A 106 14.67 12.65 10.31
N GLY A 107 13.38 12.92 10.58
CA GLY A 107 12.76 14.22 10.26
C GLY A 107 12.80 14.59 8.76
N VAL A 108 13.27 13.67 7.90
CA VAL A 108 13.41 13.81 6.46
C VAL A 108 12.23 13.11 5.78
N ILE A 109 11.28 13.90 5.30
CA ILE A 109 10.11 13.42 4.54
C ILE A 109 10.46 13.16 3.06
N ARG A 110 11.56 13.75 2.57
CA ARG A 110 11.93 13.85 1.14
C ARG A 110 12.10 12.50 0.41
N PRO A 111 12.77 11.46 0.95
CA PRO A 111 12.97 10.20 0.22
C PRO A 111 11.68 9.41 -0.04
N LEU A 112 10.75 9.42 0.94
CA LEU A 112 9.52 8.62 0.88
C LEU A 112 8.45 9.22 -0.04
N ILE A 113 8.31 10.56 -0.09
CA ILE A 113 7.38 11.20 -1.03
C ILE A 113 7.77 10.83 -2.47
N VAL A 114 9.05 10.88 -2.79
CA VAL A 114 9.56 10.50 -4.11
C VAL A 114 9.24 9.03 -4.43
N GLN A 115 9.37 8.13 -3.45
CA GLN A 115 8.99 6.73 -3.63
C GLN A 115 7.47 6.51 -3.77
N SER A 116 6.64 7.28 -3.07
CA SER A 116 5.16 7.20 -3.20
C SER A 116 4.62 7.77 -4.52
N ILE A 117 5.40 8.62 -5.18
CA ILE A 117 5.06 9.27 -6.45
C ILE A 117 5.63 8.48 -7.64
N LEU A 118 6.74 7.77 -7.47
CA LEU A 118 7.30 6.89 -8.48
C LEU A 118 6.58 5.53 -8.44
N PRO A 119 5.83 5.16 -9.48
CA PRO A 119 5.33 3.80 -9.60
C PRO A 119 6.55 2.90 -9.89
N ILE A 120 6.79 1.90 -9.04
CA ILE A 120 7.56 0.73 -9.45
C ILE A 120 6.65 -0.13 -10.32
#